data_AF-A0A2N6CTA4-F1
#
_entry.id   AF-A0A2N6CTA4-F1
#
_cell.length_a   1.000
_cell.length_b   1.000
_cell.length_c   1.000
_cell.angle_alpha   90.00
_cell.angle_beta   90.00
_cell.angle_gamma   90.00
#
_symmetry.space_group_name_H-M   'P 1'
#
loop_
_entity.id
_entity.type
_entity.pdbx_description
1 polymer ?
#
loop_
_entity_poly.entity_id
_entity_poly.type
_entity_poly.pdbx_seq_one_letter_code
_entity_poly.pdbx_strand_id
1 'polypeptide(L)'
;MSEKKKQPIVSSSHLVSEKSIELSELEYGLIIANNAFNRWIERCMTSSGMPDLNPTDILILHNVNHRARAKKVADICFNLNIEDTHTATYSLRKLAKLGLVQTEKQGKENFFSTSERGKALCLRYREIREDCLVDALGVLGTGNQEIGELAKLLRSLSGLYDQAARAAASL
;
A
#
# COMPACT_ATOMS: atom_id res chain seq x y z
N MET A 1 -39.01 -18.06 -20.16
CA MET A 1 -37.96 -18.16 -19.13
C MET A 1 -37.23 -16.82 -19.08
N SER A 2 -37.45 -16.03 -18.03
CA SER A 2 -36.73 -14.77 -17.83
C SER A 2 -35.30 -15.10 -17.40
N GLU A 3 -34.32 -14.70 -18.20
CA GLU A 3 -32.91 -14.71 -17.76
C GLU A 3 -32.83 -13.89 -16.47
N LYS A 4 -32.52 -14.55 -15.35
CA LYS A 4 -32.13 -13.86 -14.12
C LYS A 4 -30.87 -13.07 -14.44
N LYS A 5 -31.03 -11.77 -14.71
CA LYS A 5 -29.93 -10.80 -14.80
C LYS A 5 -29.12 -10.97 -13.50
N LYS A 6 -27.90 -11.51 -13.62
CA LYS A 6 -27.01 -11.76 -12.48
C LYS A 6 -26.84 -10.42 -11.76
N GLN A 7 -27.31 -10.31 -10.52
CA GLN A 7 -27.15 -9.07 -9.78
C GLN A 7 -25.65 -8.85 -9.54
N PRO A 8 -25.10 -7.67 -9.91
CA PRO A 8 -23.68 -7.44 -9.78
C PRO A 8 -23.27 -7.35 -8.31
N ILE A 9 -22.05 -7.81 -8.01
CA ILE A 9 -21.51 -7.82 -6.65
C ILE A 9 -20.85 -6.47 -6.38
N VAL A 10 -21.57 -5.55 -5.73
CA VAL A 10 -21.12 -4.16 -5.52
C VAL A 10 -21.31 -3.72 -4.07
N SER A 11 -20.46 -2.81 -3.57
CA SER A 11 -20.64 -2.16 -2.27
C SER A 11 -21.80 -1.17 -2.27
N SER A 12 -21.94 -0.43 -3.36
CA SER A 12 -22.80 0.74 -3.48
C SER A 12 -23.64 0.62 -4.74
N SER A 13 -24.86 0.06 -4.61
CA SER A 13 -25.77 -0.17 -5.74
C SER A 13 -26.15 1.11 -6.49
N HIS A 14 -26.10 2.27 -5.84
CA HIS A 14 -26.37 3.58 -6.44
C HIS A 14 -25.23 4.11 -7.32
N LEU A 15 -24.03 3.51 -7.27
CA LEU A 15 -22.90 3.85 -8.14
C LEU A 15 -22.86 2.97 -9.40
N VAL A 16 -23.73 1.95 -9.49
CA VAL A 16 -23.80 1.07 -10.66
C VAL A 16 -24.24 1.90 -11.86
N SER A 17 -23.29 2.11 -12.77
CA SER A 17 -23.53 2.82 -14.01
C SER A 17 -23.99 1.85 -15.08
N GLU A 18 -25.02 2.21 -15.85
CA GLU A 18 -25.40 1.45 -17.06
C GLU A 18 -24.26 1.39 -18.09
N LYS A 19 -23.26 2.27 -17.96
CA LYS A 19 -22.09 2.33 -18.85
C LYS A 19 -20.98 1.34 -18.46
N SER A 20 -20.92 0.91 -17.19
CA SER A 20 -19.97 -0.13 -16.75
C SER A 20 -20.37 -0.64 -15.38
N ILE A 21 -20.82 -1.89 -15.34
CA ILE A 21 -21.18 -2.60 -14.12
C ILE A 21 -19.91 -3.21 -13.50
N GLU A 22 -19.02 -3.69 -14.35
CA GLU A 22 -17.76 -4.35 -14.01
C GLU A 22 -16.80 -3.41 -13.27
N LEU A 23 -16.83 -2.10 -13.56
CA LEU A 23 -16.06 -1.11 -12.82
C LEU A 23 -16.52 -1.04 -11.35
N SER A 24 -17.82 -1.07 -11.09
CA SER A 24 -18.35 -1.06 -9.72
C SER A 24 -18.01 -2.35 -8.96
N GLU A 25 -17.99 -3.50 -9.64
CA GLU A 25 -17.55 -4.77 -9.02
C GLU A 25 -16.05 -4.74 -8.69
N LEU A 26 -15.23 -4.20 -9.60
CA LEU A 26 -13.80 -4.01 -9.38
C LEU A 26 -13.52 -3.07 -8.20
N GLU A 27 -14.21 -1.93 -8.13
CA GLU A 27 -14.10 -0.97 -7.03
C GLU A 27 -14.48 -1.60 -5.69
N TYR A 28 -15.51 -2.43 -5.68
CA TYR A 28 -15.86 -3.19 -4.50
C TYR A 28 -14.75 -4.18 -4.09
N GLY A 29 -14.21 -4.90 -5.07
CA GLY A 29 -13.05 -5.77 -4.87
C GLY A 29 -11.85 -5.01 -4.28
N LEU A 30 -11.54 -3.82 -4.80
CA LEU A 30 -10.47 -2.94 -4.30
C LEU A 30 -10.67 -2.57 -2.83
N ILE A 31 -11.89 -2.22 -2.42
CA ILE A 31 -12.21 -1.87 -1.03
C ILE A 31 -11.91 -3.05 -0.10
N ILE A 32 -12.43 -4.24 -0.42
CA ILE A 32 -12.23 -5.44 0.41
C ILE A 32 -10.76 -5.83 0.43
N ALA A 33 -10.10 -5.85 -0.73
CA ALA A 33 -8.70 -6.21 -0.86
C ALA A 33 -7.80 -5.23 -0.09
N ASN A 34 -8.03 -3.92 -0.20
CA ASN A 34 -7.30 -2.91 0.56
C ASN A 34 -7.45 -3.10 2.08
N ASN A 35 -8.67 -3.35 2.56
CA ASN A 35 -8.91 -3.61 3.98
C ASN A 35 -8.23 -4.89 4.45
N ALA A 36 -8.24 -5.96 3.66
CA ALA A 36 -7.55 -7.20 3.96
C ALA A 36 -6.02 -7.01 3.95
N PHE A 37 -5.49 -6.28 2.96
CA PHE A 37 -4.07 -5.98 2.84
C PHE A 37 -3.55 -5.14 4.01
N ASN A 38 -4.28 -4.11 4.43
CA ASN A 38 -3.90 -3.29 5.58
C ASN A 38 -3.82 -4.12 6.87
N ARG A 39 -4.80 -4.99 7.13
CA ARG A 39 -4.74 -5.94 8.25
C ARG A 39 -3.55 -6.89 8.13
N TRP A 40 -3.27 -7.39 6.93
CA TRP A 40 -2.15 -8.30 6.71
C TRP A 40 -0.79 -7.65 7.04
N ILE A 41 -0.53 -6.44 6.57
CA ILE A 41 0.76 -5.78 6.81
C ILE A 41 0.94 -5.40 8.28
N GLU A 42 -0.13 -4.97 8.97
CA GLU A 42 -0.10 -4.74 10.43
C GLU A 42 0.20 -6.03 11.21
N ARG A 43 -0.41 -7.16 10.82
CA ARG A 43 -0.18 -8.46 11.48
C ARG A 43 1.24 -8.97 11.24
N CYS A 44 1.79 -8.79 10.03
CA CYS A 44 3.19 -9.07 9.75
C CYS A 44 4.12 -8.24 10.62
N MET A 45 3.87 -6.92 10.71
CA MET A 45 4.71 -6.02 11.50
C MET A 45 4.62 -6.32 13.00
N THR A 46 3.42 -6.60 13.50
CA THR A 46 3.20 -7.06 14.88
C THR A 46 4.01 -8.31 15.17
N SER A 47 3.92 -9.31 14.28
CA SER A 47 4.64 -10.58 14.42
C SER A 47 6.17 -10.40 14.29
N SER A 48 6.61 -9.34 13.60
CA SER A 48 8.02 -8.94 13.51
C SER A 48 8.56 -8.29 14.80
N GLY A 49 7.69 -8.06 15.79
CA GLY A 49 8.03 -7.46 17.07
C GLY A 49 7.78 -5.95 17.15
N MET A 50 6.93 -5.38 16.30
CA MET A 50 6.59 -3.95 16.31
C MET A 50 5.07 -3.70 16.18
N PRO A 51 4.29 -3.84 17.26
CA PRO A 51 2.82 -3.71 17.22
C PRO A 51 2.32 -2.27 17.03
N ASP A 52 3.13 -1.26 17.33
CA ASP A 52 2.67 0.14 17.41
C ASP A 52 2.64 0.87 16.05
N LEU A 53 2.85 0.18 14.93
CA LEU A 53 2.88 0.80 13.59
C LEU A 53 1.57 0.58 12.84
N ASN A 54 1.01 1.67 12.31
CA ASN A 54 -0.14 1.61 11.42
C ASN A 54 0.31 1.31 9.97
N PRO A 55 -0.62 1.08 9.02
CA PRO A 55 -0.29 0.73 7.63
C PRO A 55 0.64 1.75 6.97
N THR A 56 0.36 3.03 7.15
CA THR A 56 1.16 4.13 6.58
C THR A 56 2.58 4.16 7.13
N ASP A 57 2.74 3.98 8.44
CA ASP A 57 4.06 3.90 9.09
C ASP A 57 4.89 2.74 8.50
N ILE A 58 4.25 1.58 8.30
CA ILE A 58 4.88 0.37 7.74
C ILE A 58 5.33 0.59 6.30
N LEU A 59 4.44 1.12 5.45
CA LEU A 59 4.73 1.40 4.05
C LEU A 59 5.86 2.44 3.90
N ILE A 60 5.86 3.49 4.73
CA ILE A 60 6.93 4.48 4.76
C ILE A 60 8.25 3.84 5.20
N LEU A 61 8.26 3.01 6.25
CA LEU A 61 9.47 2.30 6.68
C LEU A 61 10.06 1.44 5.55
N HIS A 62 9.23 0.66 4.86
CA HIS A 62 9.67 -0.15 3.71
C HIS A 62 10.20 0.72 2.57
N ASN A 63 9.54 1.84 2.27
CA ASN A 63 10.00 2.76 1.23
C ASN A 63 11.35 3.40 1.58
N VAL A 64 11.53 3.85 2.82
CA VAL A 64 12.82 4.39 3.30
C VAL A 64 13.91 3.33 3.22
N ASN A 65 13.62 2.07 3.58
CA ASN A 65 14.58 0.97 3.53
C ASN A 65 15.00 0.59 2.11
N HIS A 66 14.10 0.72 1.15
CA HIS A 66 14.36 0.35 -0.24
C HIS A 66 15.58 1.10 -0.83
N ARG A 67 16.52 0.32 -1.40
CA ARG A 67 17.78 0.77 -2.03
C ARG A 67 18.77 1.51 -1.12
N ALA A 68 18.62 1.44 0.21
CA ALA A 68 19.58 1.94 1.20
C ALA A 68 20.09 3.39 0.98
N ARG A 69 19.32 4.22 0.26
CA ARG A 69 19.62 5.64 0.02
C ARG A 69 18.73 6.53 0.87
N ALA A 70 19.29 7.64 1.33
CA ALA A 70 18.53 8.67 2.02
C ALA A 70 17.48 9.30 1.07
N LYS A 71 16.29 9.59 1.58
CA LYS A 71 15.15 10.11 0.81
C LYS A 71 14.54 11.34 1.47
N LYS A 72 13.99 12.25 0.66
CA LYS A 72 13.20 13.37 1.16
C LYS A 72 11.74 12.96 1.37
N VAL A 73 11.01 13.71 2.20
CA VAL A 73 9.57 13.49 2.41
C VAL A 73 8.80 13.54 1.07
N ALA A 74 9.11 14.51 0.21
CA ALA A 74 8.49 14.65 -1.10
C ALA A 74 8.68 13.41 -1.98
N ASP A 75 9.88 12.83 -2.01
CA ASP A 75 10.15 11.61 -2.77
C ASP A 75 9.38 10.41 -2.21
N ILE A 76 9.25 10.32 -0.88
CA ILE A 76 8.50 9.24 -0.22
C ILE A 76 7.02 9.36 -0.55
N CYS A 77 6.45 10.56 -0.40
CA CYS A 77 5.05 10.84 -0.75
C CYS A 77 4.75 10.49 -2.21
N PHE A 78 5.62 10.94 -3.13
CA PHE A 78 5.49 10.65 -4.55
C PHE A 78 5.51 9.14 -4.84
N ASN A 79 6.46 8.39 -4.27
CA ASN A 79 6.57 6.95 -4.53
C ASN A 79 5.43 6.11 -3.94
N LEU A 80 4.77 6.60 -2.89
CA LEU A 80 3.68 5.90 -2.21
C LEU A 80 2.28 6.41 -2.61
N ASN A 81 2.21 7.38 -3.54
CA ASN A 81 0.98 8.10 -3.87
C ASN A 81 0.27 8.68 -2.63
N ILE A 82 1.02 9.29 -1.72
CA ILE A 82 0.49 9.96 -0.53
C ILE A 82 0.37 11.46 -0.83
N GLU A 83 -0.85 11.98 -0.83
CA GLU A 83 -1.11 13.41 -1.04
C GLU A 83 -0.81 14.24 0.22
N ASP A 84 -1.23 13.75 1.39
CA ASP A 84 -1.03 14.47 2.64
C ASP A 84 0.40 14.31 3.19
N THR A 85 1.22 15.33 2.92
CA THR A 85 2.60 15.42 3.41
C THR A 85 2.69 15.48 4.94
N HIS A 86 1.67 15.97 5.64
CA HIS A 86 1.67 16.01 7.11
C HIS A 86 1.60 14.60 7.69
N THR A 87 0.75 13.73 7.15
CA THR A 87 0.68 12.33 7.53
C THR A 87 2.04 11.63 7.35
N ALA A 88 2.69 11.80 6.19
CA ALA A 88 4.00 11.19 5.96
C ALA A 88 5.08 11.71 6.93
N THR A 89 5.07 13.02 7.20
CA THR A 89 6.00 13.65 8.15
C THR A 89 5.78 13.12 9.58
N TYR A 90 4.52 12.93 9.99
CA TYR A 90 4.20 12.38 11.29
C TYR A 90 4.72 10.94 11.44
N SER A 91 4.48 10.08 10.44
CA SER A 91 5.01 8.72 10.40
C SER A 91 6.53 8.70 10.46
N LEU A 92 7.22 9.54 9.69
CA LEU A 92 8.69 9.63 9.73
C LEU A 92 9.23 10.05 11.10
N ARG A 93 8.58 11.02 11.76
CA ARG A 93 8.94 11.43 13.13
C ARG A 93 8.72 10.30 14.13
N LYS A 94 7.62 9.55 14.00
CA LYS A 94 7.32 8.38 14.83
C LYS A 94 8.37 7.28 14.63
N LEU A 95 8.70 6.93 13.39
CA LEU A 95 9.73 5.94 13.05
C LEU A 95 11.11 6.35 13.56
N ALA A 96 11.45 7.65 13.50
CA ALA A 96 12.69 8.18 14.08
C ALA A 96 12.71 8.05 15.60
N LYS A 97 11.60 8.39 16.29
CA LYS A 97 11.46 8.21 17.75
C LYS A 97 11.60 6.74 18.17
N LEU A 98 11.14 5.80 17.35
CA LEU A 98 11.27 4.36 17.57
C LEU A 98 12.67 3.82 17.21
N GLY A 99 13.57 4.66 16.68
CA GLY A 99 14.92 4.29 16.28
C GLY A 99 14.99 3.41 15.03
N LEU A 100 13.92 3.38 14.21
CA LEU A 100 13.84 2.60 12.97
C LEU A 100 14.35 3.40 11.76
N VAL A 101 14.26 4.72 11.84
CA VAL A 101 14.70 5.66 10.81
C VAL A 101 15.65 6.68 11.43
N GLN A 102 16.65 7.09 10.68
CA GLN A 102 17.57 8.18 10.99
C GLN A 102 17.20 9.39 10.14
N THR A 103 17.40 10.58 10.69
CA THR A 103 17.20 11.86 10.01
C THR A 103 18.52 12.60 9.92
N GLU A 104 18.82 13.13 8.75
CA GLU A 104 19.98 13.98 8.50
C GLU A 104 19.50 15.28 7.87
N LYS A 105 19.98 16.41 8.39
CA LYS A 105 19.65 17.71 7.80
C LYS A 105 20.72 18.08 6.77
N GLN A 106 20.31 18.24 5.52
CA GLN A 106 21.17 18.71 4.44
C GLN A 106 20.61 20.03 3.90
N GLY A 107 21.29 21.13 4.22
CA GLY A 107 20.80 22.47 3.92
C GLY A 107 19.46 22.78 4.61
N LYS A 108 18.42 23.02 3.82
CA LYS A 108 17.05 23.33 4.31
C LYS A 108 16.15 22.10 4.40
N GLU A 109 16.61 20.92 3.97
CA GLU A 109 15.78 19.73 3.85
C GLU A 109 16.24 18.63 4.81
N ASN A 110 15.28 17.80 5.25
CA ASN A 110 15.53 16.61 6.03
C ASN A 110 15.54 15.38 5.12
N PHE A 111 16.57 14.57 5.26
CA PHE A 111 16.74 13.30 4.58
C PHE A 111 16.57 12.16 5.59
N PHE A 112 15.89 11.10 5.15
CA PHE A 112 15.56 9.95 5.97
C PHE A 112 16.22 8.70 5.42
N SER A 113 16.87 7.95 6.30
CA SER A 113 17.50 6.66 5.99
C SER A 113 17.10 5.63 7.05
N THR A 114 17.10 4.34 6.70
CA THR A 114 16.76 3.29 7.67
C THR A 114 17.95 2.98 8.55
N SER A 115 17.72 2.88 9.87
CA SER A 115 18.74 2.45 10.83
C SER A 115 19.03 0.95 10.69
N GLU A 116 20.11 0.46 11.32
CA GLU A 116 20.36 -1.00 11.40
C GLU A 116 19.20 -1.75 12.07
N ARG A 117 18.59 -1.16 13.12
CA ARG A 117 17.39 -1.73 13.75
C ARG A 117 16.20 -1.78 12.79
N GLY A 118 15.99 -0.72 12.01
CA GLY A 118 14.92 -0.69 11.01
C GLY A 118 15.14 -1.70 9.88
N LYS A 119 16.38 -1.90 9.44
CA LYS A 119 16.75 -2.92 8.44
C LYS A 119 16.47 -4.32 8.98
N ALA A 120 16.92 -4.62 10.21
CA ALA A 120 16.68 -5.89 10.86
C ALA A 120 15.17 -6.18 11.06
N LEU A 121 14.37 -5.14 11.36
CA LEU A 121 12.91 -5.28 11.43
C LEU A 121 12.30 -5.59 10.05
N CYS A 122 12.75 -4.92 8.98
CA CYS A 122 12.30 -5.21 7.62
C CYS A 122 12.67 -6.64 7.16
N LEU A 123 13.82 -7.16 7.61
CA LEU A 123 14.24 -8.54 7.33
C LEU A 123 13.34 -9.55 8.04
N ARG A 124 13.06 -9.36 9.33
CA ARG A 124 12.10 -10.21 10.06
C ARG A 124 10.70 -10.17 9.45
N TYR A 125 10.25 -8.99 9.03
CA TYR A 125 8.99 -8.85 8.31
C TYR A 125 8.96 -9.70 7.03
N ARG A 126 10.08 -9.71 6.29
CA ARG A 126 10.21 -10.52 5.08
C ARG A 126 10.10 -12.02 5.39
N GLU A 127 10.81 -12.50 6.40
CA GLU A 127 10.77 -13.92 6.83
C GLU A 127 9.33 -14.35 7.14
N ILE A 128 8.61 -13.57 7.96
CA ILE A 128 7.21 -13.85 8.31
C ILE A 128 6.31 -13.85 7.07
N ARG A 129 6.52 -12.91 6.15
CA ARG A 129 5.76 -12.85 4.90
C ARG A 129 6.01 -14.08 4.03
N GLU A 130 7.26 -14.54 3.96
CA GLU A 130 7.65 -15.74 3.21
C GLU A 130 6.93 -16.97 3.79
N ASP A 131 7.06 -17.19 5.10
CA ASP A 131 6.48 -18.35 5.80
C ASP A 131 4.94 -18.41 5.74
N CYS A 132 4.27 -17.25 5.84
CA CYS A 132 2.82 -17.22 6.03
C CYS A 132 2.02 -16.99 4.74
N LEU A 133 2.59 -16.32 3.73
CA LEU A 133 1.83 -15.94 2.52
C LEU A 133 2.50 -16.42 1.23
N VAL A 134 3.82 -16.30 1.10
CA VAL A 134 4.50 -16.70 -0.15
C VAL A 134 4.38 -18.21 -0.35
N ASP A 135 4.64 -18.99 0.69
CA ASP A 135 4.54 -20.44 0.63
C ASP A 135 3.09 -20.90 0.41
N ALA A 136 2.12 -20.25 1.08
CA ALA A 136 0.69 -20.53 0.90
C ALA A 136 0.21 -20.26 -0.53
N LEU A 137 0.68 -19.18 -1.17
CA LEU A 137 0.36 -18.86 -2.56
C LEU A 137 0.98 -19.88 -3.54
N GLY A 138 2.17 -20.40 -3.23
CA GLY A 138 2.81 -21.47 -4.00
C GLY A 138 2.00 -22.77 -4.00
N VAL A 139 1.38 -23.12 -2.87
CA VAL A 139 0.54 -24.32 -2.73
C VAL A 139 -0.81 -24.18 -3.45
N LEU A 140 -1.39 -22.98 -3.48
CA LEU A 140 -2.70 -22.73 -4.11
C LEU A 140 -2.67 -22.70 -5.64
N GLY A 141 -1.49 -22.78 -6.27
CA GLY A 141 -1.35 -22.83 -7.72
C GLY A 141 -1.65 -21.51 -8.45
N THR A 142 -1.90 -20.41 -7.71
CA THR A 142 -1.94 -19.07 -8.29
C THR A 142 -0.58 -18.75 -8.91
N GLY A 143 -0.57 -18.56 -10.23
CA GLY A 143 0.67 -18.34 -10.96
C GLY A 143 1.26 -16.97 -10.63
N ASN A 144 2.56 -16.91 -10.33
CA ASN A 144 3.29 -15.63 -10.20
C ASN A 144 3.07 -14.69 -11.41
N GLN A 145 2.78 -15.26 -12.58
CA GLN A 145 2.42 -14.51 -13.79
C GLN A 145 1.09 -13.77 -13.64
N GLU A 146 0.03 -14.41 -13.15
CA GLU A 146 -1.29 -13.80 -12.95
C GLU A 146 -1.22 -12.67 -11.92
N ILE A 147 -0.48 -12.89 -10.83
CA ILE A 147 -0.19 -11.84 -9.84
C ILE A 147 0.54 -10.67 -10.50
N GLY A 148 1.50 -10.95 -11.38
CA GLY A 148 2.23 -9.94 -12.14
C GLY A 148 1.34 -9.11 -13.06
N GLU A 149 0.41 -9.74 -13.79
CA GLU A 149 -0.55 -9.05 -14.65
C GLU A 149 -1.55 -8.22 -13.84
N LEU A 150 -2.09 -8.78 -12.76
CA LEU A 150 -2.96 -8.04 -11.83
C LEU A 150 -2.24 -6.81 -11.26
N ALA A 151 -0.97 -6.94 -10.88
CA ALA A 151 -0.18 -5.82 -10.37
C ALA A 151 0.03 -4.72 -11.43
N LYS A 152 0.18 -5.07 -12.72
CA LYS A 152 0.23 -4.06 -13.80
C LYS A 152 -1.09 -3.32 -13.93
N LEU A 153 -2.21 -4.06 -13.94
CA LEU A 153 -3.54 -3.48 -14.04
C LEU A 153 -3.84 -2.51 -12.88
N LEU A 154 -3.51 -2.90 -11.64
CA LEU A 154 -3.68 -2.05 -10.46
C LEU A 154 -2.89 -0.73 -10.57
N ARG A 155 -1.65 -0.77 -11.09
CA ARG A 155 -0.86 0.45 -11.32
C ARG A 155 -1.48 1.35 -12.39
N SER A 156 -1.98 0.77 -13.48
CA SER A 156 -2.69 1.53 -14.52
C SER A 156 -3.96 2.18 -13.99
N LEU A 157 -4.75 1.45 -13.20
CA LEU A 157 -5.96 1.98 -12.56
C LEU A 157 -5.67 3.12 -11.58
N SER A 158 -4.61 3.01 -10.78
CA SER A 158 -4.20 4.11 -9.89
C SER A 158 -4.00 5.42 -10.66
N GLY A 159 -3.30 5.37 -11.81
CA GLY A 159 -3.08 6.57 -12.62
C GLY A 159 -4.34 7.12 -13.30
N LEU A 160 -5.32 6.25 -13.59
CA LEU A 160 -6.64 6.67 -14.10
C LEU A 160 -7.46 7.35 -13.01
N TYR A 161 -7.44 6.83 -11.78
CA TYR A 161 -8.11 7.46 -10.64
C TYR A 161 -7.54 8.84 -10.35
N ASP A 162 -6.21 9.02 -10.38
CA ASP A 162 -5.59 10.34 -10.20
C ASP A 162 -6.05 11.35 -11.27
N GLN A 163 -6.22 10.90 -12.51
CA GLN A 163 -6.74 11.74 -13.60
C GLN A 163 -8.22 12.08 -13.40
N ALA A 164 -9.04 11.10 -13.04
CA ALA A 164 -10.46 11.28 -12.78
C ALA A 164 -10.69 12.21 -11.58
N ALA A 165 -9.90 12.08 -10.51
CA ALA A 165 -9.97 12.95 -9.34
C ALA A 165 -9.64 14.41 -9.68
N ARG A 166 -8.60 14.65 -10.49
CA ARG A 166 -8.27 16.00 -10.98
C ARG A 166 -9.39 16.60 -11.82
N ALA A 167 -9.99 15.81 -12.72
CA ALA A 167 -11.13 16.27 -13.51
C ALA A 167 -12.33 16.60 -12.60
N ALA A 168 -12.62 15.77 -11.61
CA ALA A 168 -13.70 16.01 -10.66
C ALA A 168 -13.47 17.27 -9.81
N ALA A 169 -12.24 17.56 -9.38
CA ALA A 169 -11.91 18.76 -8.62
C ALA A 169 -12.04 20.08 -9.42
N SER A 170 -12.15 19.99 -10.75
CA SER A 170 -12.35 21.15 -11.64
C SER A 170 -13.81 21.45 -11.99
N LEU A 171 -14.74 20.62 -11.52
CA LEU A 171 -16.20 20.81 -11.65
C LEU A 171 -16.75 21.64 -10.48
#